data_AF-H0J1W0-F1
#
_entry.id   AF-H0J1W0-F1
#
_cell.length_a   1.000
_cell.length_b   1.000
_cell.length_c   1.000
_cell.angle_alpha   90.00
_cell.angle_beta   90.00
_cell.angle_gamma   90.00
#
_symmetry.space_group_name_H-M   'P 1'
#
loop_
_entity.id
_entity.type
_entity.pdbx_description
1 polymer ?
#
loop_
_entity_poly.entity_id
_entity_poly.type
_entity_poly.pdbx_seq_one_letter_code
_entity_poly.pdbx_strand_id
1 'polypeptide(L)'
;MSAHKLITEHLDLWTQAVTQKSTAGRGSNGKVELTGIKKLRELILELAVRGKLVEQDPNDEPATRLLSKTIALREQLVREGKIRRQKKTISAEGIEKPFEIPASWSWATLPDVASYNPGKTPSTKDPKFWAVVDSGIPWVSIADLNHNGTIWSTAKAVTQTAADEVFRLQPIAPGTILMSFKLTVGKVSITEVPAYHNEAIISIFPFNGVSRDYLFKVMPMLALGGNTKRAIMGNTLNATSLAQILVPLPPEEEQHRIVQKVDELMALCDRLEQQTSDQLDAHETLVDTLLGTLTQSNNATELADNWARLAEHFDTLFTTDQSIDKLKQTILQLAVMGQLVEQDAGDEPVINLLKQHYITSKSCSLNGWAEVSLGNLGTVVGGSTPTKSKSEFWNGSIPWVSPKDMKFHLIIDSQIRVTEHALSQSNLKLVPENSLIMVVRGMILAHSFPVAITGCEITINQDMKALTPPDKISKYLLLYLQASKHKVVGLVDRSSHGTCKLISEKLWSLPIFLPPLEEQRRIVQKVDELMALCDQLKERLNQASSTRCQLAGAVVEGALEG
;
A
#
# COMPACT_ATOMS: atom_id res chain seq x y z
N MET A 1 -29.90 2.79 -17.07
CA MET A 1 -28.95 1.87 -17.75
C MET A 1 -28.87 0.61 -16.91
N SER A 2 -28.94 -0.60 -17.46
CA SER A 2 -28.89 -1.83 -16.64
C SER A 2 -27.54 -1.95 -15.94
N ALA A 3 -27.52 -2.44 -14.69
CA ALA A 3 -26.30 -2.69 -13.93
C ALA A 3 -25.29 -3.53 -14.72
N HIS A 4 -25.76 -4.50 -15.50
CA HIS A 4 -24.89 -5.31 -16.35
C HIS A 4 -24.14 -4.48 -17.41
N LYS A 5 -24.85 -3.55 -18.06
CA LYS A 5 -24.29 -2.68 -19.11
C LYS A 5 -23.25 -1.72 -18.54
N LEU A 6 -23.53 -1.14 -17.37
CA LEU A 6 -22.58 -0.27 -16.66
C LEU A 6 -21.28 -1.00 -16.27
N ILE A 7 -21.38 -2.27 -15.86
CA ILE A 7 -20.21 -3.07 -15.47
C ILE A 7 -19.37 -3.44 -16.69
N THR A 8 -20.01 -3.87 -17.78
CA THR A 8 -19.30 -4.33 -18.98
C THR A 8 -18.75 -3.19 -19.85
N GLU A 9 -19.44 -2.05 -19.95
CA GLU A 9 -18.96 -0.89 -20.73
C GLU A 9 -17.76 -0.18 -20.09
N HIS A 10 -17.52 -0.40 -18.80
CA HIS A 10 -16.43 0.23 -18.05
C HIS A 10 -15.39 -0.78 -17.56
N LEU A 11 -15.31 -1.97 -18.16
CA LEU A 11 -14.41 -3.03 -17.73
C LEU A 11 -12.94 -2.58 -17.66
N ASP A 12 -12.46 -1.87 -18.69
CA ASP A 12 -11.10 -1.33 -18.75
C ASP A 12 -10.82 -0.32 -17.64
N LEU A 13 -11.83 0.48 -17.28
CA LEU A 13 -11.72 1.44 -16.19
C LEU A 13 -11.58 0.72 -14.84
N TRP A 14 -12.35 -0.34 -14.62
CA TRP A 14 -12.32 -1.11 -13.38
C TRP A 14 -10.98 -1.84 -13.19
N THR A 15 -10.40 -2.40 -14.24
CA THR A 15 -9.14 -3.14 -14.18
C THR A 15 -7.90 -2.24 -14.17
N GLN A 16 -7.96 -1.06 -14.80
CA GLN A 16 -6.81 -0.14 -14.88
C GLN A 16 -6.78 0.96 -13.80
N ALA A 17 -7.88 1.19 -13.07
CA ALA A 17 -7.90 2.15 -11.97
C ALA A 17 -7.18 1.57 -10.75
N VAL A 18 -5.92 1.94 -10.61
CA VAL A 18 -4.98 1.31 -9.69
C VAL A 18 -4.25 2.37 -8.87
N THR A 19 -4.18 2.19 -7.55
CA THR A 19 -3.45 3.11 -6.65
C THR A 19 -2.29 2.40 -5.98
N GLN A 20 -1.23 3.14 -5.65
CA GLN A 20 -0.16 2.63 -4.79
C GLN A 20 -0.60 2.77 -3.33
N LYS A 21 -0.50 1.70 -2.55
CA LYS A 21 -0.64 1.84 -1.08
C LYS A 21 0.53 2.63 -0.52
N SER A 22 0.23 3.70 0.21
CA SER A 22 1.23 4.45 0.96
C SER A 22 1.90 3.53 1.99
N THR A 23 3.20 3.26 1.84
CA THR A 23 4.01 2.57 2.84
C THR A 23 4.28 3.48 4.05
N ALA A 24 3.25 3.71 4.87
CA ALA A 24 3.42 4.25 6.22
C ALA A 24 3.81 3.15 7.24
N GLY A 25 4.02 1.90 6.78
CA GLY A 25 4.51 0.78 7.57
C GLY A 25 5.83 0.22 7.01
N ARG A 26 6.69 -0.29 7.91
CA ARG A 26 7.97 -0.94 7.58
C ARG A 26 7.72 -2.23 6.80
N GLY A 27 7.64 -2.12 5.48
CA GLY A 27 7.65 -3.24 4.54
C GLY A 27 7.88 -2.70 3.14
N SER A 28 9.05 -3.00 2.55
CA SER A 28 9.29 -2.75 1.13
C SER A 28 8.57 -3.83 0.35
N ASN A 29 7.30 -3.59 0.06
CA ASN A 29 6.59 -4.08 -1.10
C ASN A 29 5.32 -3.23 -1.16
N GLY A 30 5.38 -2.16 -1.96
CA GLY A 30 4.24 -1.33 -2.26
C GLY A 30 3.21 -2.18 -2.98
N LYS A 31 2.33 -2.86 -2.23
CA LYS A 31 1.24 -3.61 -2.83
C LYS A 31 0.31 -2.61 -3.49
N VAL A 32 0.20 -2.78 -4.79
CA VAL A 32 -0.78 -2.13 -5.65
C VAL A 32 -2.19 -2.44 -5.14
N GLU A 33 -3.07 -1.44 -5.07
CA GLU A 33 -4.50 -1.61 -4.75
C GLU A 33 -5.33 -1.43 -6.01
N LEU A 34 -6.06 -2.47 -6.41
CA LEU A 34 -6.98 -2.48 -7.55
C LEU A 34 -8.26 -1.69 -7.20
N THR A 35 -8.10 -0.37 -7.19
CA THR A 35 -9.09 0.58 -6.66
C THR A 35 -10.37 0.57 -7.48
N GLY A 36 -10.28 0.39 -8.80
CA GLY A 36 -11.44 0.23 -9.68
C GLY A 36 -12.29 -0.97 -9.33
N ILE A 37 -11.68 -2.16 -9.19
CA ILE A 37 -12.41 -3.39 -8.80
C ILE A 37 -13.02 -3.25 -7.41
N LYS A 38 -12.31 -2.62 -6.46
CA LYS A 38 -12.87 -2.32 -5.14
C LYS A 38 -14.12 -1.44 -5.23
N LYS A 39 -14.07 -0.34 -6.00
CA LYS A 39 -15.22 0.53 -6.26
C LYS A 39 -16.36 -0.19 -6.97
N LEU A 40 -16.04 -1.10 -7.89
CA LEU A 40 -17.02 -1.94 -8.56
C LEU A 40 -17.78 -2.83 -7.57
N ARG A 41 -17.08 -3.46 -6.60
CA ARG A 41 -17.74 -4.25 -5.54
C ARG A 41 -18.67 -3.39 -4.68
N GLU A 42 -18.22 -2.20 -4.30
CA GLU A 42 -19.03 -1.23 -3.54
C GLU A 42 -20.30 -0.85 -4.33
N LEU A 43 -20.15 -0.51 -5.61
CA LEU A 43 -21.25 -0.20 -6.51
C LEU A 43 -22.24 -1.36 -6.67
N ILE A 44 -21.77 -2.59 -6.84
CA ILE A 44 -22.65 -3.77 -6.93
C ILE A 44 -23.53 -3.89 -5.68
N LEU A 45 -22.96 -3.71 -4.50
CA LEU A 45 -23.71 -3.76 -3.24
C LEU A 45 -24.66 -2.56 -3.08
N GLU A 46 -24.25 -1.37 -3.53
CA GLU A 46 -25.12 -0.18 -3.51
C GLU A 46 -26.31 -0.31 -4.46
N LEU A 47 -26.12 -0.85 -5.67
CA LEU A 47 -27.21 -1.15 -6.60
C LEU A 47 -28.12 -2.24 -6.03
N ALA A 48 -27.57 -3.22 -5.31
CA ALA A 48 -28.35 -4.25 -4.64
C ALA A 48 -29.29 -3.66 -3.59
N VAL A 49 -28.80 -2.79 -2.68
CA VAL A 49 -29.63 -2.20 -1.61
C VAL A 49 -30.63 -1.16 -2.11
N ARG A 50 -30.40 -0.58 -3.30
CA ARG A 50 -31.31 0.39 -3.94
C ARG A 50 -32.35 -0.26 -4.84
N GLY A 51 -32.34 -1.59 -5.00
CA GLY A 51 -33.25 -2.30 -5.91
C GLY A 51 -33.04 -1.95 -7.39
N LYS A 52 -31.80 -1.60 -7.76
CA LYS A 52 -31.38 -1.26 -9.13
C LYS A 52 -30.54 -2.37 -9.79
N LEU A 53 -30.21 -3.44 -9.05
CA LEU A 53 -29.33 -4.50 -9.54
C LEU A 53 -30.04 -5.53 -10.44
N VAL A 54 -31.30 -5.84 -10.12
CA VAL A 54 -32.12 -6.82 -10.86
C VAL A 54 -33.43 -6.15 -11.29
N GLU A 55 -34.05 -6.69 -12.34
CA GLU A 55 -35.37 -6.21 -12.78
C GLU A 55 -36.46 -6.60 -11.77
N GLN A 56 -37.42 -5.70 -11.58
CA GLN A 56 -38.58 -5.95 -10.71
C GLN A 56 -39.62 -6.78 -11.46
N ASP A 57 -40.19 -7.77 -10.78
CA ASP A 57 -41.31 -8.57 -11.30
C ASP A 57 -42.63 -8.03 -10.73
N PRO A 58 -43.56 -7.52 -11.57
CA PRO A 58 -44.87 -7.07 -11.11
C PRO A 58 -45.72 -8.16 -10.44
N ASN A 59 -45.42 -9.44 -10.66
CA ASN A 59 -46.14 -10.56 -10.07
C ASN A 59 -45.66 -10.94 -8.67
N ASP A 60 -44.53 -10.40 -8.22
CA ASP A 60 -44.01 -10.67 -6.87
C ASP A 60 -44.95 -10.12 -5.79
N GLU A 61 -45.07 -10.85 -4.68
CA GLU A 61 -45.80 -10.34 -3.50
C GLU A 61 -45.07 -9.09 -2.96
N PRO A 62 -45.73 -7.93 -2.85
CA PRO A 62 -45.07 -6.71 -2.36
C PRO A 62 -44.47 -6.90 -0.97
N ALA A 63 -43.30 -6.30 -0.73
CA ALA A 63 -42.58 -6.43 0.53
C ALA A 63 -43.37 -5.96 1.76
N THR A 64 -44.39 -5.12 1.57
CA THR A 64 -45.32 -4.69 2.64
C THR A 64 -46.05 -5.88 3.28
N ARG A 65 -46.37 -6.92 2.51
CA ARG A 65 -47.02 -8.15 3.01
C ARG A 65 -46.05 -8.97 3.86
N LEU A 66 -44.83 -9.18 3.36
CA LEU A 66 -43.75 -9.82 4.12
C LEU A 66 -43.48 -9.08 5.43
N LEU A 67 -43.29 -7.77 5.38
CA LEU A 67 -43.03 -6.93 6.55
C LEU A 67 -44.15 -7.03 7.60
N SER A 68 -45.41 -7.06 7.16
CA SER A 68 -46.55 -7.25 8.06
C SER A 68 -46.50 -8.61 8.76
N LYS A 69 -46.15 -9.67 8.02
CA LYS A 69 -45.99 -11.05 8.56
C LYS A 69 -44.84 -11.10 9.58
N THR A 70 -43.70 -10.48 9.29
CA THR A 70 -42.52 -10.52 10.19
C THR A 70 -42.74 -9.70 11.47
N ILE A 71 -43.39 -8.54 11.39
CA ILE A 71 -43.76 -7.73 12.56
C ILE A 71 -44.73 -8.52 13.46
N ALA A 72 -45.77 -9.13 12.89
CA ALA A 72 -46.74 -9.93 13.65
C ALA A 72 -46.06 -11.15 14.33
N LEU A 73 -45.19 -11.85 13.60
CA LEU A 73 -44.43 -12.98 14.13
C LEU A 73 -43.52 -12.54 15.29
N ARG A 74 -42.81 -11.42 15.14
CA ARG A 74 -41.99 -10.86 16.22
C ARG A 74 -42.82 -10.56 17.46
N GLU A 75 -43.96 -9.90 17.30
CA GLU A 75 -44.84 -9.57 18.44
C GLU A 75 -45.38 -10.82 19.13
N GLN A 76 -45.67 -11.88 18.38
CA GLN A 76 -46.01 -13.18 18.93
C GLN A 76 -44.83 -13.79 19.72
N LEU A 77 -43.63 -13.84 19.15
CA LEU A 77 -42.45 -14.40 19.81
C LEU A 77 -42.04 -13.63 21.07
N VAL A 78 -42.25 -12.30 21.08
CA VAL A 78 -42.06 -11.46 22.28
C VAL A 78 -43.09 -11.80 23.35
N ARG A 79 -44.37 -11.96 22.98
CA ARG A 79 -45.44 -12.36 23.92
C ARG A 79 -45.20 -13.75 24.51
N GLU A 80 -44.68 -14.68 23.71
CA GLU A 80 -44.30 -16.03 24.13
C GLU A 80 -42.98 -16.09 24.92
N GLY A 81 -42.27 -14.96 25.07
CA GLY A 81 -40.99 -14.91 25.78
C GLY A 81 -39.82 -15.60 25.07
N LYS A 82 -39.99 -16.02 23.80
CA LYS A 82 -38.96 -16.68 22.98
C LYS A 82 -37.88 -15.72 22.51
N ILE A 83 -38.23 -14.45 22.31
CA ILE A 83 -37.27 -13.38 21.99
C ILE A 83 -37.40 -12.21 22.97
N ARG A 84 -36.29 -11.53 23.23
CA ARG A 84 -36.26 -10.40 24.16
C ARG A 84 -37.01 -9.21 23.58
N ARG A 85 -37.89 -8.60 24.38
CA ARG A 85 -38.53 -7.33 24.04
C ARG A 85 -37.48 -6.21 23.94
N GLN A 86 -37.45 -5.51 22.80
CA GLN A 86 -36.58 -4.35 22.64
C GLN A 86 -37.21 -3.11 23.29
N LYS A 87 -36.38 -2.29 23.96
CA LYS A 87 -36.84 -1.21 24.84
C LYS A 87 -37.48 -0.02 24.11
N LYS A 88 -37.28 0.11 22.78
CA LYS A 88 -37.91 1.09 21.89
C LYS A 88 -38.01 0.49 20.48
N THR A 89 -39.18 0.07 20.06
CA THR A 89 -39.45 -0.22 18.64
C THR A 89 -39.72 1.13 17.98
N ILE A 90 -38.77 1.62 17.19
CA ILE A 90 -38.94 2.84 16.39
C ILE A 90 -39.53 2.38 15.06
N SER A 91 -40.65 2.97 14.62
CA SER A 91 -41.18 2.71 13.27
C SER A 91 -40.18 3.23 12.24
N ALA A 92 -39.99 2.49 11.15
CA ALA A 92 -39.16 2.93 10.02
C ALA A 92 -39.62 4.27 9.44
N GLU A 93 -40.90 4.63 9.60
CA GLU A 93 -41.48 5.90 9.13
C GLU A 93 -40.87 7.14 9.81
N GLY A 94 -40.36 6.99 11.04
CA GLY A 94 -39.78 8.08 11.84
C GLY A 94 -38.28 8.28 11.63
N ILE A 95 -37.66 7.52 10.73
CA ILE A 95 -36.23 7.55 10.45
C ILE A 95 -36.01 8.15 9.04
N GLU A 96 -35.06 9.09 8.93
CA GLU A 96 -34.68 9.68 7.64
C GLU A 96 -34.19 8.59 6.68
N LYS A 97 -34.87 8.43 5.55
CA LYS A 97 -34.56 7.41 4.55
C LYS A 97 -33.33 7.85 3.75
N PRO A 98 -32.29 7.02 3.63
CA PRO A 98 -31.02 7.44 3.02
C PRO A 98 -31.10 7.61 1.49
N PHE A 99 -32.02 6.90 0.84
CA PHE A 99 -32.22 6.89 -0.61
C PHE A 99 -33.63 6.40 -0.96
N GLU A 100 -34.00 6.56 -2.23
CA GLU A 100 -35.24 6.03 -2.79
C GLU A 100 -35.13 4.54 -3.10
N ILE A 101 -36.20 3.80 -2.82
CA ILE A 101 -36.33 2.36 -3.09
C ILE A 101 -37.51 2.12 -4.05
N PRO A 102 -37.54 0.98 -4.75
CA PRO A 102 -38.68 0.56 -5.56
C PRO A 102 -40.03 0.61 -4.84
N ALA A 103 -41.10 0.82 -5.61
CA ALA A 103 -42.46 0.80 -5.07
C ALA A 103 -42.88 -0.57 -4.51
N SER A 104 -42.30 -1.66 -5.01
CA SER A 104 -42.50 -3.02 -4.50
C SER A 104 -41.80 -3.29 -3.16
N TRP A 105 -40.84 -2.45 -2.77
CA TRP A 105 -40.01 -2.62 -1.57
C TRP A 105 -40.62 -1.92 -0.36
N SER A 106 -40.05 -2.19 0.82
CA SER A 106 -40.44 -1.52 2.06
C SER A 106 -39.25 -1.26 2.95
N TRP A 107 -39.23 -0.08 3.60
CA TRP A 107 -38.26 0.18 4.64
C TRP A 107 -38.68 -0.53 5.92
N ALA A 108 -37.77 -1.34 6.47
CA ALA A 108 -37.96 -2.07 7.72
C ALA A 108 -36.81 -1.75 8.68
N THR A 109 -37.05 -1.76 9.98
CA THR A 109 -35.92 -1.73 10.93
C THR A 109 -35.32 -3.12 11.08
N LEU A 110 -34.06 -3.24 11.51
CA LEU A 110 -33.45 -4.55 11.79
C LEU A 110 -34.34 -5.41 12.71
N PRO A 111 -34.91 -4.89 13.82
CA PRO A 111 -35.86 -5.65 14.63
C PRO A 111 -37.12 -6.11 13.90
N ASP A 112 -37.54 -5.49 12.79
CA ASP A 112 -38.72 -5.91 12.03
C ASP A 112 -38.44 -7.11 11.11
N VAL A 113 -37.17 -7.33 10.73
CA VAL A 113 -36.76 -8.40 9.79
C VAL A 113 -35.97 -9.52 10.45
N ALA A 114 -35.38 -9.28 11.62
CA ALA A 114 -34.61 -10.29 12.34
C ALA A 114 -34.64 -10.08 13.86
N SER A 115 -34.48 -11.17 14.60
CA SER A 115 -34.06 -11.10 16.00
C SER A 115 -32.54 -11.08 16.09
N TYR A 116 -31.97 -10.42 17.10
CA TYR A 116 -30.53 -10.40 17.30
C TYR A 116 -30.14 -10.38 18.77
N ASN A 117 -28.98 -10.96 19.09
CA ASN A 117 -28.49 -11.08 20.46
C ASN A 117 -27.01 -10.66 20.56
N PRO A 118 -26.64 -9.78 21.51
CA PRO A 118 -25.24 -9.48 21.78
C PRO A 118 -24.57 -10.64 22.51
N GLY A 119 -23.27 -10.80 22.25
CA GLY A 119 -22.46 -11.84 22.88
C GLY A 119 -22.06 -11.53 24.31
N LYS A 120 -21.15 -12.34 24.86
CA LYS A 120 -20.56 -12.15 26.19
C LYS A 120 -19.07 -12.48 26.16
N THR A 121 -18.32 -11.78 27.01
CA THR A 121 -16.89 -12.04 27.20
C THR A 121 -16.67 -12.60 28.60
N PRO A 122 -16.26 -13.88 28.76
CA PRO A 122 -15.85 -14.40 30.06
C PRO A 122 -14.56 -13.71 30.53
N SER A 123 -14.27 -13.77 31.84
CA SER A 123 -13.07 -13.15 32.39
C SER A 123 -11.81 -13.69 31.70
N THR A 124 -11.04 -12.83 31.03
CA THR A 124 -9.80 -13.23 30.35
C THR A 124 -8.69 -13.62 31.31
N LYS A 125 -8.80 -13.22 32.58
CA LYS A 125 -7.81 -13.52 33.63
C LYS A 125 -8.06 -14.86 34.33
N ASP A 126 -9.23 -15.46 34.12
CA ASP A 126 -9.62 -16.71 34.78
C ASP A 126 -9.50 -17.88 33.80
N PRO A 127 -8.45 -18.72 33.90
CA PRO A 127 -8.22 -19.82 32.97
C PRO A 127 -9.35 -20.84 32.96
N LYS A 128 -10.18 -20.93 34.02
CA LYS A 128 -11.27 -21.92 34.11
C LYS A 128 -12.31 -21.76 33.00
N PHE A 129 -12.41 -20.58 32.39
CA PHE A 129 -13.34 -20.29 31.30
C PHE A 129 -12.78 -20.54 29.91
N TRP A 130 -11.46 -20.76 29.77
CA TRP A 130 -10.79 -20.88 28.48
C TRP A 130 -10.26 -22.30 28.30
N ALA A 131 -10.57 -22.89 27.15
CA ALA A 131 -10.20 -24.25 26.81
C ALA A 131 -9.08 -24.27 25.76
N VAL A 132 -8.40 -25.41 25.63
CA VAL A 132 -7.63 -25.73 24.43
C VAL A 132 -8.62 -25.80 23.26
N VAL A 133 -8.27 -25.21 22.11
CA VAL A 133 -9.20 -24.99 20.99
C VAL A 133 -9.89 -26.27 20.54
N ASP A 134 -9.14 -27.36 20.39
CA ASP A 134 -9.65 -28.64 19.90
C ASP A 134 -10.58 -29.39 20.89
N SER A 135 -10.56 -28.99 22.16
CA SER A 135 -11.35 -29.64 23.24
C SER A 135 -12.42 -28.74 23.84
N GLY A 136 -12.59 -27.53 23.30
CA GLY A 136 -13.49 -26.51 23.83
C GLY A 136 -14.63 -26.17 22.87
N ILE A 137 -15.54 -25.33 23.34
CA ILE A 137 -16.60 -24.76 22.49
C ILE A 137 -16.04 -23.52 21.80
N PRO A 138 -16.11 -23.39 20.47
CA PRO A 138 -15.63 -22.22 19.74
C PRO A 138 -16.14 -20.90 20.32
N TRP A 139 -15.24 -19.91 20.45
CA TRP A 139 -15.59 -18.56 20.87
C TRP A 139 -15.08 -17.54 19.84
N VAL A 140 -16.01 -16.92 19.13
CA VAL A 140 -15.74 -15.99 18.04
C VAL A 140 -15.36 -14.63 18.61
N SER A 141 -14.16 -14.16 18.26
CA SER A 141 -13.68 -12.81 18.52
C SER A 141 -13.79 -11.91 17.28
N ILE A 142 -13.55 -10.60 17.44
CA ILE A 142 -13.55 -9.66 16.30
C ILE A 142 -12.45 -9.99 15.29
N ALA A 143 -11.35 -10.63 15.73
CA ALA A 143 -10.25 -11.02 14.87
C ALA A 143 -10.63 -12.19 13.95
N ASP A 144 -11.58 -13.03 14.37
CA ASP A 144 -12.09 -14.16 13.57
C ASP A 144 -13.12 -13.68 12.52
N LEU A 145 -13.66 -12.47 12.65
CA LEU A 145 -14.56 -11.88 11.66
C LEU A 145 -13.79 -11.39 10.43
N ASN A 146 -14.20 -11.92 9.27
CA ASN A 146 -13.76 -11.51 7.94
C ASN A 146 -14.84 -10.65 7.28
N HIS A 147 -14.48 -9.77 6.34
CA HIS A 147 -15.49 -9.02 5.58
C HIS A 147 -16.17 -9.98 4.60
N ASN A 148 -17.45 -10.28 4.81
CA ASN A 148 -18.24 -11.21 4.01
C ASN A 148 -17.66 -12.64 3.95
N GLY A 149 -17.07 -13.11 5.05
CA GLY A 149 -16.46 -14.45 5.13
C GLY A 149 -17.29 -15.48 5.91
N THR A 150 -16.75 -16.70 5.96
CA THR A 150 -17.30 -17.82 6.72
C THR A 150 -16.31 -18.24 7.80
N ILE A 151 -16.81 -18.55 8.99
CA ILE A 151 -16.04 -18.99 10.15
C ILE A 151 -16.20 -20.50 10.29
N TRP A 152 -15.12 -21.21 9.99
CA TRP A 152 -15.02 -22.67 10.16
C TRP A 152 -14.32 -23.07 11.46
N SER A 153 -13.56 -22.15 12.06
CA SER A 153 -12.85 -22.35 13.32
C SER A 153 -12.56 -21.00 13.97
N THR A 154 -12.22 -21.02 15.27
CA THR A 154 -11.93 -19.81 16.05
C THR A 154 -10.56 -19.91 16.70
N ALA A 155 -9.87 -18.78 16.86
CA ALA A 155 -8.58 -18.75 17.54
C ALA A 155 -8.66 -19.09 19.04
N LYS A 156 -9.87 -19.02 19.62
CA LYS A 156 -10.12 -19.31 21.05
C LYS A 156 -11.32 -20.22 21.21
N ALA A 157 -11.31 -21.00 22.28
CA ALA A 157 -12.44 -21.79 22.72
C ALA A 157 -12.70 -21.58 24.22
N VAL A 158 -13.93 -21.81 24.65
CA VAL A 158 -14.37 -21.72 26.03
C VAL A 158 -14.73 -23.09 26.59
N THR A 159 -14.63 -23.23 27.90
CA THR A 159 -14.98 -24.47 28.61
C THR A 159 -16.49 -24.61 28.79
N GLN A 160 -16.96 -25.81 29.13
CA GLN A 160 -18.34 -26.03 29.57
C GLN A 160 -18.69 -25.18 30.80
N THR A 161 -17.73 -24.95 31.70
CA THR A 161 -17.90 -24.05 32.85
C THR A 161 -18.27 -22.63 32.42
N ALA A 162 -17.67 -22.11 31.35
CA ALA A 162 -18.05 -20.80 30.81
C ALA A 162 -19.47 -20.82 30.22
N ALA A 163 -19.84 -21.90 29.51
CA ALA A 163 -21.19 -22.10 28.98
C ALA A 163 -22.25 -22.01 30.09
N ASP A 164 -22.01 -22.69 31.21
CA ASP A 164 -22.96 -22.78 32.32
C ASP A 164 -22.97 -21.52 33.21
N GLU A 165 -21.80 -20.96 33.54
CA GLU A 165 -21.71 -19.84 34.49
C GLU A 165 -21.93 -18.47 33.83
N VAL A 166 -21.38 -18.26 32.63
CA VAL A 166 -21.30 -16.97 31.95
C VAL A 166 -22.38 -16.84 30.88
N PHE A 167 -22.42 -17.78 29.93
CA PHE A 167 -23.33 -17.69 28.79
C PHE A 167 -24.77 -18.02 29.18
N ARG A 168 -24.98 -19.12 29.92
CA ARG A 168 -26.27 -19.63 30.41
C ARG A 168 -27.28 -19.91 29.29
N LEU A 169 -26.77 -20.20 28.10
CA LEU A 169 -27.52 -20.41 26.87
C LEU A 169 -26.77 -21.43 26.03
N GLN A 170 -27.47 -22.11 25.12
CA GLN A 170 -26.82 -22.95 24.11
C GLN A 170 -25.97 -22.10 23.15
N PRO A 171 -24.88 -22.64 22.58
CA PRO A 171 -24.14 -21.97 21.53
C PRO A 171 -25.05 -21.67 20.34
N ILE A 172 -24.74 -20.59 19.60
CA ILE A 172 -25.48 -20.28 18.38
C ILE A 172 -25.26 -21.37 17.34
N ALA A 173 -26.27 -21.67 16.53
CA ALA A 173 -26.20 -22.72 15.54
C ALA A 173 -25.30 -22.34 14.35
N PRO A 174 -24.73 -23.34 13.65
CA PRO A 174 -24.18 -23.16 12.31
C PRO A 174 -25.15 -22.45 11.36
N GLY A 175 -24.62 -21.70 10.42
CA GLY A 175 -25.38 -20.85 9.52
C GLY A 175 -25.86 -19.53 10.12
N THR A 176 -25.45 -19.14 11.33
CA THR A 176 -25.86 -17.87 11.97
C THR A 176 -25.00 -16.69 11.47
N ILE A 177 -25.64 -15.55 11.18
CA ILE A 177 -24.94 -14.31 10.83
C ILE A 177 -24.36 -13.68 12.10
N LEU A 178 -23.07 -13.32 12.05
CA LEU A 178 -22.36 -12.57 13.08
C LEU A 178 -21.93 -11.22 12.53
N MET A 179 -22.21 -10.15 13.27
CA MET A 179 -21.77 -8.79 12.89
C MET A 179 -21.11 -8.07 14.07
N SER A 180 -19.94 -7.48 13.85
CA SER A 180 -19.32 -6.59 14.83
C SER A 180 -20.00 -5.22 14.83
N PHE A 181 -20.32 -4.74 16.04
CA PHE A 181 -20.98 -3.47 16.26
C PHE A 181 -20.20 -2.55 17.22
N LYS A 182 -19.18 -3.07 17.93
CA LYS A 182 -18.22 -2.26 18.68
C LYS A 182 -16.81 -2.37 18.08
N LEU A 183 -16.02 -1.30 18.17
CA LEU A 183 -14.63 -1.16 17.68
C LEU A 183 -14.50 -1.12 16.14
N THR A 184 -14.60 -2.27 15.47
CA THR A 184 -14.51 -2.39 14.01
C THR A 184 -15.91 -2.65 13.47
N VAL A 185 -16.68 -1.60 13.25
CA VAL A 185 -18.09 -1.71 12.85
C VAL A 185 -18.21 -2.32 11.45
N GLY A 186 -19.19 -3.20 11.25
CA GLY A 186 -19.61 -3.66 9.92
C GLY A 186 -18.87 -4.88 9.35
N LYS A 187 -18.00 -5.55 10.12
CA LYS A 187 -17.52 -6.88 9.71
C LYS A 187 -18.63 -7.89 9.93
N VAL A 188 -18.98 -8.62 8.88
CA VAL A 188 -20.04 -9.62 8.90
C VAL A 188 -19.48 -10.97 8.44
N SER A 189 -19.76 -12.03 9.19
CA SER A 189 -19.41 -13.40 8.81
C SER A 189 -20.55 -14.37 9.13
N ILE A 190 -20.60 -15.51 8.45
CA ILE A 190 -21.47 -16.63 8.82
C ILE A 190 -20.63 -17.65 9.61
N THR A 191 -21.13 -18.11 10.76
CA THR A 191 -20.48 -19.20 11.49
C THR A 191 -20.99 -20.55 11.02
N GLU A 192 -20.10 -21.48 10.67
CA GLU A 192 -20.45 -22.87 10.30
C GLU A 192 -20.16 -23.87 11.44
N VAL A 193 -19.73 -23.35 12.58
CA VAL A 193 -19.56 -24.11 13.82
C VAL A 193 -20.49 -23.58 14.91
N PRO A 194 -20.99 -24.44 15.81
CA PRO A 194 -21.65 -23.98 17.01
C PRO A 194 -20.67 -23.16 17.85
N ALA A 195 -21.05 -21.94 18.23
CA ALA A 195 -20.12 -21.05 18.91
C ALA A 195 -20.78 -20.15 19.96
N TYR A 196 -19.96 -19.61 20.86
CA TYR A 196 -20.27 -18.35 21.54
C TYR A 196 -19.52 -17.21 20.87
N HIS A 197 -19.86 -15.97 21.16
CA HIS A 197 -19.18 -14.82 20.56
C HIS A 197 -18.99 -13.67 21.55
N ASN A 198 -18.03 -12.81 21.21
CA ASN A 198 -17.66 -11.63 21.95
C ASN A 198 -18.84 -10.65 22.14
N GLU A 199 -18.83 -9.88 23.23
CA GLU A 199 -19.85 -8.85 23.54
C GLU A 199 -19.92 -7.67 22.56
N ALA A 200 -18.91 -7.52 21.70
CA ALA A 200 -18.85 -6.55 20.60
C ALA A 200 -19.45 -7.08 19.29
N ILE A 201 -19.96 -8.31 19.29
CA ILE A 201 -20.56 -9.00 18.15
C ILE A 201 -22.04 -9.28 18.48
N ILE A 202 -22.91 -9.13 17.50
CA ILE A 202 -24.29 -9.63 17.55
C ILE A 202 -24.45 -10.85 16.65
N SER A 203 -25.24 -11.82 17.11
CA SER A 203 -25.84 -12.86 16.27
C SER A 203 -27.16 -12.36 15.73
N ILE A 204 -27.44 -12.59 14.44
CA ILE A 204 -28.66 -12.16 13.74
C ILE A 204 -29.40 -13.39 13.21
N PHE A 205 -30.69 -13.47 13.51
CA PHE A 205 -31.59 -14.56 13.14
C PHE A 205 -32.77 -13.97 12.34
N PRO A 206 -32.72 -14.06 11.00
CA PRO A 206 -33.78 -13.57 10.12
C PRO A 206 -35.13 -14.25 10.42
N PHE A 207 -36.23 -13.52 10.26
CA PHE A 207 -37.56 -14.11 10.32
C PHE A 207 -37.93 -14.84 9.02
N ASN A 208 -38.96 -15.69 9.06
CA ASN A 208 -39.40 -16.45 7.89
C ASN A 208 -39.76 -15.51 6.72
N GLY A 209 -39.31 -15.86 5.51
CA GLY A 209 -39.42 -15.04 4.30
C GLY A 209 -38.37 -13.93 4.16
N VAL A 210 -37.52 -13.72 5.17
CA VAL A 210 -36.34 -12.85 5.04
C VAL A 210 -35.12 -13.73 4.80
N SER A 211 -34.55 -13.61 3.60
CA SER A 211 -33.35 -14.35 3.20
C SER A 211 -32.17 -13.97 4.08
N ARG A 212 -31.59 -15.00 4.72
CA ARG A 212 -30.34 -14.88 5.48
C ARG A 212 -29.22 -14.32 4.61
N ASP A 213 -29.09 -14.86 3.40
CA ASP A 213 -27.97 -14.52 2.53
C ASP A 213 -28.12 -13.10 1.97
N TYR A 214 -29.36 -12.62 1.77
CA TYR A 214 -29.63 -11.21 1.46
C TYR A 214 -29.14 -10.30 2.59
N LEU A 215 -29.60 -10.56 3.82
CA LEU A 215 -29.15 -9.79 4.99
C LEU A 215 -27.63 -9.84 5.16
N PHE A 216 -27.02 -11.01 4.98
CA PHE A 216 -25.56 -11.17 5.06
C PHE A 216 -24.82 -10.26 4.08
N LYS A 217 -25.30 -10.13 2.84
CA LYS A 217 -24.68 -9.30 1.81
C LYS A 217 -24.86 -7.80 2.02
N VAL A 218 -26.03 -7.36 2.51
CA VAL A 218 -26.34 -5.92 2.63
C VAL A 218 -25.91 -5.31 3.97
N MET A 219 -25.85 -6.11 5.04
CA MET A 219 -25.53 -5.64 6.40
C MET A 219 -24.25 -4.81 6.52
N PRO A 220 -23.11 -5.16 5.89
CA PRO A 220 -21.89 -4.35 5.98
C PRO A 220 -22.12 -2.90 5.53
N MET A 221 -22.86 -2.71 4.43
CA MET A 221 -23.18 -1.38 3.90
C MET A 221 -24.12 -0.60 4.82
N LEU A 222 -25.14 -1.27 5.36
CA LEU A 222 -26.12 -0.66 6.24
C LEU A 222 -25.51 -0.27 7.60
N ALA A 223 -24.61 -1.10 8.13
CA ALA A 223 -23.92 -0.84 9.40
C ALA A 223 -22.91 0.31 9.33
N LEU A 224 -22.35 0.57 8.14
CA LEU A 224 -21.39 1.64 7.89
C LEU A 224 -22.05 2.97 7.47
N GLY A 225 -23.38 2.99 7.31
CA GLY A 225 -24.16 4.21 7.11
C GLY A 225 -24.26 4.72 5.67
N GLY A 226 -23.92 3.90 4.67
CA GLY A 226 -23.99 4.27 3.25
C GLY A 226 -23.22 5.54 2.87
N ASN A 227 -23.12 5.88 1.59
CA ASN A 227 -22.43 7.09 1.13
C ASN A 227 -23.15 8.42 1.50
N THR A 228 -24.08 8.42 2.46
CA THR A 228 -24.71 9.63 2.94
C THR A 228 -23.74 10.44 3.79
N LYS A 229 -23.59 11.73 3.47
CA LYS A 229 -22.79 12.79 4.14
C LYS A 229 -23.06 13.00 5.65
N ARG A 230 -23.71 12.05 6.32
CA ARG A 230 -23.74 11.92 7.76
C ARG A 230 -23.27 10.52 8.09
N ALA A 231 -21.95 10.37 8.12
CA ALA A 231 -21.37 9.37 8.99
C ALA A 231 -22.11 9.46 10.33
N ILE A 232 -22.59 8.31 10.81
CA ILE A 232 -22.71 8.08 12.25
C ILE A 232 -21.26 8.21 12.76
N MET A 233 -20.80 9.46 12.90
CA MET A 233 -19.40 9.81 13.11
C MET A 233 -19.01 9.29 14.48
N GLY A 234 -18.03 8.38 14.51
CA GLY A 234 -17.16 8.13 15.65
C GLY A 234 -17.75 7.38 16.85
N ASN A 235 -19.05 7.11 16.91
CA ASN A 235 -19.66 6.45 18.07
C ASN A 235 -19.99 4.99 17.75
N THR A 236 -19.29 4.08 18.45
CA THR A 236 -19.64 2.68 18.66
C THR A 236 -21.16 2.48 18.56
N LEU A 237 -21.63 1.62 17.62
CA LEU A 237 -23.05 1.26 17.57
C LEU A 237 -23.45 0.76 18.95
N ASN A 238 -24.51 1.33 19.51
CA ASN A 238 -25.06 0.87 20.78
C ASN A 238 -26.35 0.08 20.51
N ALA A 239 -26.91 -0.54 21.56
CA ALA A 239 -28.12 -1.35 21.42
C ALA A 239 -29.31 -0.57 20.82
N THR A 240 -29.35 0.75 21.01
CA THR A 240 -30.38 1.64 20.43
C THR A 240 -30.11 1.90 18.95
N SER A 241 -28.85 2.13 18.56
CA SER A 241 -28.46 2.33 17.16
C SER A 241 -28.68 1.09 16.30
N LEU A 242 -28.45 -0.11 16.85
CA LEU A 242 -28.75 -1.37 16.17
C LEU A 242 -30.25 -1.51 15.82
N ALA A 243 -31.13 -1.04 16.71
CA ALA A 243 -32.57 -1.07 16.48
C ALA A 243 -33.04 -0.06 15.42
N GLN A 244 -32.19 0.91 15.06
CA GLN A 244 -32.48 1.96 14.08
C GLN A 244 -31.89 1.66 12.70
N ILE A 245 -31.17 0.55 12.53
CA ILE A 245 -30.65 0.14 11.21
C ILE A 245 -31.85 -0.06 10.28
N LEU A 246 -31.91 0.74 9.23
CA LEU A 246 -32.89 0.62 8.17
C LEU A 246 -32.43 -0.43 7.15
N VAL A 247 -33.27 -1.43 6.95
CA VAL A 247 -33.11 -2.49 5.95
C VAL A 247 -34.11 -2.21 4.82
N PRO A 248 -33.63 -2.01 3.57
CA PRO A 248 -34.51 -1.98 2.42
C PRO A 248 -34.93 -3.42 2.13
N LEU A 249 -36.19 -3.76 2.41
CA LEU A 249 -36.74 -5.11 2.27
C LEU A 249 -37.38 -5.29 0.88
N PRO A 250 -36.84 -6.16 0.01
CA PRO A 250 -37.48 -6.56 -1.24
C PRO A 250 -38.56 -7.63 -1.01
N PRO A 251 -39.41 -7.89 -2.02
CA PRO A 251 -40.15 -9.15 -2.13
C PRO A 251 -39.26 -10.38 -1.91
N GLU A 252 -39.84 -11.46 -1.36
CA GLU A 252 -39.10 -12.69 -1.01
C GLU A 252 -38.34 -13.29 -2.20
N GLU A 253 -39.02 -13.44 -3.35
CA GLU A 253 -38.40 -13.96 -4.57
C GLU A 253 -37.31 -13.02 -5.12
N GLU A 254 -37.51 -11.70 -5.02
CA GLU A 254 -36.51 -10.71 -5.44
C GLU A 254 -35.24 -10.78 -4.58
N GLN A 255 -35.36 -11.06 -3.27
CA GLN A 255 -34.18 -11.26 -2.40
C GLN A 255 -33.27 -12.37 -2.94
N HIS A 256 -33.84 -13.50 -3.38
CA HIS A 256 -33.07 -14.60 -3.95
C HIS A 256 -32.39 -14.21 -5.26
N ARG A 257 -33.10 -13.50 -6.15
CA ARG A 257 -32.54 -13.00 -7.41
C ARG A 257 -31.40 -12.01 -7.18
N ILE A 258 -31.52 -11.12 -6.19
CA ILE A 258 -30.46 -10.19 -5.78
C ILE A 258 -29.24 -10.96 -5.30
N VAL A 259 -29.41 -11.92 -4.38
CA VAL A 259 -28.29 -12.71 -3.85
C VAL A 259 -27.55 -13.43 -4.96
N GLN A 260 -28.27 -14.12 -5.84
CA GLN A 260 -27.70 -14.82 -6.98
C GLN A 260 -26.89 -13.86 -7.87
N LYS A 261 -27.42 -12.67 -8.15
CA LYS A 261 -26.74 -11.69 -9.01
C LYS A 261 -25.52 -11.06 -8.34
N VAL A 262 -25.59 -10.77 -7.05
CA VAL A 262 -24.44 -10.30 -6.27
C VAL A 262 -23.32 -11.34 -6.29
N ASP A 263 -23.64 -12.62 -6.03
CA ASP A 263 -22.65 -13.69 -6.03
C ASP A 263 -22.00 -13.86 -7.42
N GLU A 264 -22.79 -13.83 -8.49
CA GLU A 264 -22.29 -13.88 -9.88
C GLU A 264 -21.29 -12.75 -10.16
N LEU A 265 -21.65 -11.51 -9.81
CA LEU A 265 -20.83 -10.33 -10.08
C LEU A 265 -19.61 -10.24 -9.15
N MET A 266 -19.73 -10.67 -7.89
CA MET A 266 -18.59 -10.75 -6.97
C MET A 266 -17.58 -11.79 -7.45
N ALA A 267 -18.03 -12.94 -7.95
CA ALA A 267 -17.15 -13.94 -8.55
C ALA A 267 -16.48 -13.41 -9.83
N LEU A 268 -17.16 -12.54 -10.61
CA LEU A 268 -16.53 -11.84 -11.72
C LEU A 268 -15.44 -10.87 -11.24
N CYS A 269 -15.71 -10.08 -10.19
CA CYS A 269 -14.71 -9.20 -9.58
C CYS A 269 -13.49 -9.99 -9.08
N ASP A 270 -13.70 -11.15 -8.43
CA ASP A 270 -12.61 -12.02 -7.98
C ASP A 270 -11.72 -12.48 -9.16
N ARG A 271 -12.34 -12.88 -10.28
CA ARG A 271 -11.61 -13.28 -11.50
C ARG A 271 -10.83 -12.11 -12.10
N LEU A 272 -11.45 -10.93 -12.19
CA LEU A 272 -10.80 -9.73 -12.74
C LEU A 272 -9.60 -9.29 -11.87
N GLU A 273 -9.75 -9.37 -10.55
CA GLU A 273 -8.71 -9.06 -9.59
C GLU A 273 -7.52 -10.01 -9.72
N GLN A 274 -7.78 -11.32 -9.79
CA GLN A 274 -6.73 -12.32 -10.02
C GLN A 274 -6.04 -12.09 -11.38
N GLN A 275 -6.79 -11.94 -12.47
CA GLN A 275 -6.23 -11.71 -13.81
C GLN A 275 -5.36 -10.45 -13.87
N THR A 276 -5.81 -9.35 -13.26
CA THR A 276 -5.05 -8.10 -13.23
C THR A 276 -3.76 -8.26 -12.41
N SER A 277 -3.82 -8.98 -11.28
CA SER A 277 -2.63 -9.28 -10.48
C SER A 277 -1.63 -10.13 -11.26
N ASP A 278 -2.08 -11.21 -11.89
CA ASP A 278 -1.23 -12.10 -12.68
C ASP A 278 -0.58 -11.35 -13.87
N GLN A 279 -1.34 -10.46 -14.51
CA GLN A 279 -0.84 -9.62 -15.60
C GLN A 279 0.26 -8.67 -15.11
N LEU A 280 0.10 -8.04 -13.94
CA LEU A 280 1.12 -7.16 -13.37
C LEU A 280 2.40 -7.92 -13.00
N ASP A 281 2.26 -9.10 -12.38
CA ASP A 281 3.40 -9.94 -11.99
C ASP A 281 4.17 -10.47 -13.23
N ALA A 282 3.44 -10.90 -14.27
CA ALA A 282 4.03 -11.34 -15.53
C ALA A 282 4.73 -10.18 -16.25
N HIS A 283 4.12 -9.00 -16.29
CA HIS A 283 4.70 -7.79 -16.85
C HIS A 283 5.98 -7.40 -16.11
N GLU A 284 5.98 -7.46 -14.78
CA GLU A 284 7.17 -7.18 -13.97
C GLU A 284 8.33 -8.12 -14.33
N THR A 285 8.04 -9.42 -14.41
CA THR A 285 9.03 -10.45 -14.75
C THR A 285 9.59 -10.24 -16.16
N LEU A 286 8.75 -9.86 -17.12
CA LEU A 286 9.17 -9.56 -18.49
C LEU A 286 10.14 -8.37 -18.53
N VAL A 287 9.80 -7.27 -17.85
CA VAL A 287 10.66 -6.07 -17.77
C VAL A 287 12.01 -6.41 -17.14
N ASP A 288 12.02 -7.16 -16.04
CA ASP A 288 13.27 -7.60 -15.39
C ASP A 288 14.14 -8.43 -16.31
N THR A 289 13.52 -9.38 -17.02
CA THR A 289 14.24 -10.28 -17.92
C THR A 289 14.86 -9.49 -19.07
N LEU A 290 14.09 -8.62 -19.73
CA LEU A 290 14.56 -7.86 -20.89
C LEU A 290 15.67 -6.85 -20.50
N LEU A 291 15.48 -6.10 -19.42
CA LEU A 291 16.52 -5.18 -18.92
C LEU A 291 17.76 -5.95 -18.44
N GLY A 292 17.55 -7.13 -17.83
CA GLY A 292 18.62 -8.06 -17.47
C GLY A 292 19.45 -8.48 -18.68
N THR A 293 18.80 -8.93 -19.76
CA THR A 293 19.50 -9.34 -21.01
C THR A 293 20.28 -8.19 -21.64
N LEU A 294 19.75 -6.96 -21.58
CA LEU A 294 20.45 -5.78 -22.08
C LEU A 294 21.77 -5.56 -21.32
N THR A 295 21.75 -5.62 -19.98
CA THR A 295 22.95 -5.40 -19.15
C THR A 295 23.95 -6.56 -19.16
N GLN A 296 23.54 -7.74 -19.64
CA GLN A 296 24.38 -8.93 -19.75
C GLN A 296 24.89 -9.18 -21.19
N SER A 297 24.65 -8.26 -22.11
CA SER A 297 25.07 -8.39 -23.51
C SER A 297 26.60 -8.47 -23.62
N ASN A 298 27.11 -9.46 -24.36
CA ASN A 298 28.54 -9.79 -24.42
C ASN A 298 29.33 -8.84 -25.33
N ASN A 299 28.67 -8.20 -26.30
CA ASN A 299 29.28 -7.30 -27.26
C ASN A 299 28.31 -6.20 -27.72
N ALA A 300 28.83 -5.22 -28.46
CA ALA A 300 28.07 -4.06 -28.92
C ALA A 300 26.92 -4.42 -29.87
N THR A 301 27.09 -5.46 -30.71
CA THR A 301 26.05 -5.92 -31.64
C THR A 301 24.87 -6.53 -30.89
N GLU A 302 25.13 -7.43 -29.93
CA GLU A 302 24.11 -8.03 -29.08
C GLU A 302 23.36 -6.99 -28.26
N LEU A 303 24.08 -5.98 -27.75
CA LEU A 303 23.48 -4.85 -27.04
C LEU A 303 22.55 -4.02 -27.93
N ALA A 304 22.99 -3.72 -29.16
CA ALA A 304 22.17 -2.98 -30.13
C ALA A 304 20.90 -3.75 -30.51
N ASP A 305 21.00 -5.06 -30.73
CA ASP A 305 19.84 -5.93 -31.04
C ASP A 305 18.87 -5.99 -29.86
N ASN A 306 19.37 -6.17 -28.64
CA ASN A 306 18.54 -6.19 -27.42
C ASN A 306 17.87 -4.83 -27.16
N TRP A 307 18.58 -3.74 -27.43
CA TRP A 307 18.02 -2.38 -27.36
C TRP A 307 16.92 -2.16 -28.40
N ALA A 308 17.11 -2.60 -29.65
CA ALA A 308 16.11 -2.46 -30.70
C ALA A 308 14.79 -3.17 -30.32
N ARG A 309 14.87 -4.38 -29.74
CA ARG A 309 13.69 -5.12 -29.25
C ARG A 309 12.96 -4.38 -28.12
N LEU A 310 13.72 -3.79 -27.19
CA LEU A 310 13.15 -2.98 -26.10
C LEU A 310 12.47 -1.72 -26.63
N ALA A 311 13.08 -1.06 -27.61
CA ALA A 311 12.55 0.16 -28.22
C ALA A 311 11.24 -0.12 -28.99
N GLU A 312 11.15 -1.25 -29.71
CA GLU A 312 9.93 -1.65 -30.43
C GLU A 312 8.72 -1.84 -29.49
N HIS A 313 8.97 -2.27 -28.25
CA HIS A 313 7.93 -2.54 -27.26
C HIS A 313 7.88 -1.53 -26.11
N PHE A 314 8.54 -0.37 -26.25
CA PHE A 314 8.74 0.60 -25.17
C PHE A 314 7.43 1.00 -24.48
N ASP A 315 6.41 1.35 -25.28
CA ASP A 315 5.10 1.82 -24.80
C ASP A 315 4.33 0.74 -24.01
N THR A 316 4.67 -0.53 -24.20
CA THR A 316 4.04 -1.66 -23.50
C THR A 316 4.83 -2.12 -22.28
N LEU A 317 6.13 -1.84 -22.24
CA LEU A 317 7.04 -2.28 -21.18
C LEU A 317 7.13 -1.26 -20.05
N PHE A 318 7.04 0.04 -20.35
CA PHE A 318 7.25 1.10 -19.37
C PHE A 318 5.95 1.81 -18.99
N THR A 319 4.97 1.02 -18.56
CA THR A 319 3.61 1.48 -18.22
C THR A 319 3.36 1.61 -16.70
N THR A 320 4.36 1.27 -15.88
CA THR A 320 4.27 1.31 -14.41
C THR A 320 5.42 2.08 -13.79
N ASP A 321 5.19 2.71 -12.64
CA ASP A 321 6.25 3.42 -11.89
C ASP A 321 7.48 2.54 -11.62
N GLN A 322 7.24 1.27 -11.30
CA GLN A 322 8.29 0.31 -11.02
C GLN A 322 9.12 -0.03 -12.26
N SER A 323 8.48 -0.23 -13.42
CA SER A 323 9.17 -0.46 -14.70
C SER A 323 10.06 0.73 -15.09
N ILE A 324 9.61 1.96 -14.82
CA ILE A 324 10.41 3.17 -15.05
C ILE A 324 11.60 3.26 -14.09
N ASP A 325 11.39 2.95 -12.81
CA ASP A 325 12.50 2.94 -11.84
C ASP A 325 13.55 1.88 -12.20
N LYS A 326 13.14 0.73 -12.74
CA LYS A 326 14.03 -0.29 -13.30
C LYS A 326 14.78 0.23 -14.53
N LEU A 327 14.09 0.90 -15.47
CA LEU A 327 14.73 1.54 -16.64
C LEU A 327 15.80 2.55 -16.23
N LYS A 328 15.51 3.43 -15.25
CA LYS A 328 16.48 4.38 -14.71
C LYS A 328 17.72 3.68 -14.18
N GLN A 329 17.53 2.61 -13.42
CA GLN A 329 18.63 1.81 -12.89
C GLN A 329 19.47 1.17 -14.01
N THR A 330 18.83 0.67 -15.07
CA THR A 330 19.51 0.12 -16.24
C THR A 330 20.30 1.20 -16.99
N ILE A 331 19.75 2.40 -17.18
CA ILE A 331 20.46 3.54 -17.80
C ILE A 331 21.74 3.86 -17.02
N LEU A 332 21.66 3.91 -15.69
CA LEU A 332 22.82 4.13 -14.83
C LEU A 332 23.86 3.00 -14.96
N GLN A 333 23.43 1.74 -15.09
CA GLN A 333 24.33 0.61 -15.29
C GLN A 333 25.06 0.69 -16.63
N LEU A 334 24.33 0.96 -17.73
CA LEU A 334 24.92 1.12 -19.06
C LEU A 334 25.91 2.29 -19.10
N ALA A 335 25.61 3.38 -18.37
CA ALA A 335 26.51 4.53 -18.24
C ALA A 335 27.86 4.13 -17.66
N VAL A 336 27.87 3.40 -16.54
CA VAL A 336 29.12 3.00 -15.86
C VAL A 336 29.84 1.82 -16.52
N MET A 337 29.17 1.13 -17.43
CA MET A 337 29.75 0.06 -18.26
C MET A 337 30.41 0.61 -19.54
N GLY A 338 30.29 1.92 -19.82
CA GLY A 338 30.82 2.54 -21.04
C GLY A 338 30.04 2.16 -22.30
N GLN A 339 28.76 1.82 -22.14
CA GLN A 339 27.87 1.35 -23.21
C GLN A 339 26.75 2.34 -23.55
N LEU A 340 26.65 3.47 -22.84
CA LEU A 340 25.59 4.45 -23.04
C LEU A 340 25.89 5.48 -24.14
N VAL A 341 27.17 5.83 -24.33
CA VAL A 341 27.61 6.83 -25.32
C VAL A 341 28.75 6.25 -26.16
N GLU A 342 28.98 6.83 -27.34
CA GLU A 342 30.09 6.43 -28.20
C GLU A 342 31.45 6.78 -27.57
N GLN A 343 32.39 5.83 -27.65
CA GLN A 343 33.76 6.00 -27.18
C GLN A 343 34.60 6.64 -28.30
N ASP A 344 35.15 7.83 -28.04
CA ASP A 344 35.99 8.55 -29.00
C ASP A 344 37.46 8.20 -28.77
N ALA A 345 38.12 7.65 -29.79
CA ALA A 345 39.54 7.31 -29.72
C ALA A 345 40.47 8.54 -29.65
N GLY A 346 39.96 9.73 -29.96
CA GLY A 346 40.67 11.00 -29.80
C GLY A 346 40.62 11.58 -28.39
N ASP A 347 39.79 11.04 -27.50
CA ASP A 347 39.69 11.52 -26.12
C ASP A 347 40.99 11.27 -25.35
N GLU A 348 41.40 12.24 -24.52
CA GLU A 348 42.57 12.07 -23.67
C GLU A 348 42.32 10.99 -22.59
N PRO A 349 43.13 9.92 -22.53
CA PRO A 349 42.97 8.87 -21.54
C PRO A 349 42.98 9.41 -20.11
N VAL A 350 42.04 8.96 -19.27
CA VAL A 350 41.88 9.49 -17.90
C VAL A 350 43.12 9.27 -17.03
N ILE A 351 43.93 8.27 -17.36
CA ILE A 351 45.17 7.97 -16.64
C ILE A 351 46.15 9.16 -16.62
N ASN A 352 46.11 10.04 -17.64
CA ASN A 352 46.92 11.25 -17.67
C ASN A 352 46.47 12.24 -16.60
N LEU A 353 45.16 12.49 -16.49
CA LEU A 353 44.57 13.30 -15.42
C LEU A 353 44.91 12.70 -14.04
N LEU A 354 44.75 11.39 -13.87
CA LEU A 354 45.06 10.72 -12.59
C LEU A 354 46.54 10.87 -12.21
N LYS A 355 47.46 10.78 -13.17
CA LYS A 355 48.89 11.01 -12.95
C LYS A 355 49.20 12.45 -12.53
N GLN A 356 48.53 13.45 -13.11
CA GLN A 356 48.68 14.87 -12.71
C GLN A 356 48.32 15.10 -11.24
N HIS A 357 47.40 14.30 -10.71
CA HIS A 357 46.98 14.34 -9.30
C HIS A 357 47.68 13.29 -8.41
N TYR A 358 48.73 12.63 -8.91
CA TYR A 358 49.47 11.57 -8.19
C TYR A 358 48.60 10.38 -7.74
N ILE A 359 47.55 10.06 -8.50
CA ILE A 359 46.60 8.97 -8.19
C ILE A 359 47.02 7.67 -8.89
N THR A 360 47.25 6.62 -8.10
CA THR A 360 47.54 5.28 -8.61
C THR A 360 46.30 4.66 -9.24
N SER A 361 46.42 4.25 -10.51
CA SER A 361 45.36 3.62 -11.29
C SER A 361 45.91 2.53 -12.21
N LYS A 362 45.02 1.69 -12.76
CA LYS A 362 45.34 0.64 -13.72
C LYS A 362 44.54 0.87 -15.00
N SER A 363 45.15 0.71 -16.17
CA SER A 363 44.40 0.69 -17.42
C SER A 363 43.46 -0.51 -17.43
N CYS A 364 42.26 -0.35 -17.99
CA CYS A 364 41.32 -1.44 -18.19
C CYS A 364 41.11 -1.73 -19.69
N SER A 365 40.21 -2.67 -20.01
CA SER A 365 39.95 -3.11 -21.39
C SER A 365 39.17 -2.10 -22.23
N LEU A 366 38.54 -1.11 -21.61
CA LEU A 366 37.80 -0.04 -22.29
C LEU A 366 38.75 1.08 -22.72
N ASN A 367 38.50 1.68 -23.89
CA ASN A 367 39.43 2.60 -24.51
C ASN A 367 39.59 3.89 -23.70
N GLY A 368 40.80 4.17 -23.19
CA GLY A 368 41.07 5.38 -22.42
C GLY A 368 40.57 5.36 -20.96
N TRP A 369 39.94 4.27 -20.52
CA TRP A 369 39.40 4.10 -19.18
C TRP A 369 40.45 3.56 -18.19
N ALA A 370 40.31 3.93 -16.91
CA ALA A 370 41.16 3.45 -15.83
C ALA A 370 40.36 2.95 -14.62
N GLU A 371 40.84 1.87 -14.00
CA GLU A 371 40.40 1.37 -12.71
C GLU A 371 41.15 2.07 -11.57
N VAL A 372 40.42 2.54 -10.57
CA VAL A 372 40.95 3.27 -9.42
C VAL A 372 40.12 2.98 -8.16
N SER A 373 40.78 2.90 -7.02
CA SER A 373 40.09 2.73 -5.72
C SER A 373 39.39 4.02 -5.34
N LEU A 374 38.13 3.95 -4.87
CA LEU A 374 37.35 5.14 -4.49
C LEU A 374 38.09 6.07 -3.51
N GLY A 375 38.78 5.50 -2.52
CA GLY A 375 39.54 6.29 -1.53
C GLY A 375 40.77 7.02 -2.10
N ASN A 376 41.30 6.57 -3.25
CA ASN A 376 42.46 7.21 -3.90
C ASN A 376 42.04 8.40 -4.76
N LEU A 377 40.74 8.56 -5.02
CA LEU A 377 40.22 9.59 -5.91
C LEU A 377 40.14 10.97 -5.30
N GLY A 378 40.60 11.18 -4.07
CA GLY A 378 40.50 12.49 -3.42
C GLY A 378 40.76 12.46 -1.93
N THR A 379 40.55 13.62 -1.30
CA THR A 379 40.71 13.75 0.15
C THR A 379 39.46 13.26 0.87
N VAL A 380 39.62 12.25 1.72
CA VAL A 380 38.53 11.70 2.55
C VAL A 380 38.42 12.46 3.87
N VAL A 381 37.21 12.87 4.21
CA VAL A 381 36.89 13.58 5.47
C VAL A 381 35.80 12.81 6.22
N GLY A 382 36.02 12.60 7.52
CA GLY A 382 34.97 12.11 8.43
C GLY A 382 34.23 13.25 9.10
N GLY A 383 32.94 13.07 9.37
CA GLY A 383 32.15 14.06 10.08
C GLY A 383 32.24 13.99 11.60
N SER A 384 31.68 15.01 12.25
CA SER A 384 31.67 15.19 13.71
C SER A 384 30.38 15.90 14.16
N THR A 385 29.98 15.67 15.41
CA THR A 385 28.87 16.42 16.05
C THR A 385 29.44 17.30 17.17
N PRO A 386 29.31 18.64 17.07
CA PRO A 386 29.57 19.54 18.18
C PRO A 386 28.67 19.23 19.37
N THR A 387 29.10 19.60 20.57
CA THR A 387 28.30 19.35 21.78
C THR A 387 26.97 20.11 21.72
N LYS A 388 25.85 19.38 21.76
CA LYS A 388 24.50 19.96 21.71
C LYS A 388 24.14 20.86 22.91
N SER A 389 24.86 20.74 24.03
CA SER A 389 24.65 21.58 25.20
C SER A 389 25.17 23.01 25.04
N LYS A 390 26.11 23.25 24.11
CA LYS A 390 26.64 24.59 23.81
C LYS A 390 25.79 25.24 22.72
N SER A 391 24.81 26.05 23.12
CA SER A 391 23.92 26.75 22.19
C SER A 391 24.68 27.68 21.22
N GLU A 392 25.80 28.25 21.65
CA GLU A 392 26.71 29.09 20.86
C GLU A 392 27.29 28.42 19.60
N PHE A 393 27.26 27.07 19.53
CA PHE A 393 27.74 26.32 18.38
C PHE A 393 26.70 26.17 17.26
N TRP A 394 25.43 26.52 17.52
CA TRP A 394 24.30 26.28 16.64
C TRP A 394 23.69 27.59 16.14
N ASN A 395 22.86 27.51 15.11
CA ASN A 395 22.18 28.65 14.49
C ASN A 395 23.14 29.66 13.83
N GLY A 396 24.25 29.17 13.27
CA GLY A 396 25.16 29.96 12.46
C GLY A 396 24.82 29.96 10.97
N SER A 397 25.78 30.34 10.13
CA SER A 397 25.66 30.41 8.68
C SER A 397 26.04 29.10 7.97
N ILE A 398 26.84 28.23 8.59
CA ILE A 398 27.44 27.07 7.91
C ILE A 398 26.48 25.87 7.99
N PRO A 399 26.08 25.25 6.86
CA PRO A 399 25.25 24.04 6.88
C PRO A 399 25.94 22.88 7.63
N TRP A 400 25.19 22.21 8.50
CA TRP A 400 25.58 20.98 9.18
C TRP A 400 24.68 19.85 8.72
N VAL A 401 25.16 19.10 7.72
CA VAL A 401 24.41 18.08 7.00
C VAL A 401 24.39 16.78 7.79
N SER A 402 23.21 16.18 7.87
CA SER A 402 22.96 14.89 8.50
C SER A 402 22.27 13.93 7.52
N PRO A 403 22.14 12.62 7.86
CA PRO A 403 21.38 11.68 7.02
C PRO A 403 19.92 12.10 6.76
N LYS A 404 19.35 13.01 7.56
CA LYS A 404 17.99 13.53 7.35
C LYS A 404 17.88 14.47 6.15
N ASP A 405 19.00 15.06 5.76
CA ASP A 405 19.11 16.04 4.66
C ASP A 405 19.44 15.34 3.32
N MET A 406 19.82 14.05 3.36
CA MET A 406 20.25 13.24 2.21
C MET A 406 19.09 12.73 1.33
N LYS A 407 18.05 13.55 1.15
CA LYS A 407 16.90 13.26 0.28
C LYS A 407 17.12 13.72 -1.17
N PHE A 408 18.17 14.51 -1.41
CA PHE A 408 18.49 15.12 -2.69
C PHE A 408 19.91 14.74 -3.12
N HIS A 409 20.16 14.75 -4.43
CA HIS A 409 21.47 14.44 -5.01
C HIS A 409 22.43 15.65 -5.03
N LEU A 410 21.89 16.86 -4.85
CA LEU A 410 22.64 18.10 -4.69
C LEU A 410 22.24 18.76 -3.37
N ILE A 411 23.22 19.04 -2.51
CA ILE A 411 23.01 19.64 -1.19
C ILE A 411 23.56 21.05 -1.19
N ILE A 412 22.65 22.02 -1.15
CA ILE A 412 22.96 23.46 -1.06
C ILE A 412 22.68 24.04 0.34
N ASP A 413 22.00 23.29 1.20
CA ASP A 413 21.66 23.67 2.56
C ASP A 413 21.31 22.44 3.43
N SER A 414 21.13 22.64 4.74
CA SER A 414 20.69 21.63 5.71
C SER A 414 19.69 22.20 6.72
N GLN A 415 18.92 21.31 7.36
CA GLN A 415 17.96 21.68 8.40
C GLN A 415 18.60 22.39 9.60
N ILE A 416 19.86 22.09 9.89
CA ILE A 416 20.61 22.64 11.03
C ILE A 416 21.87 23.32 10.49
N ARG A 417 22.23 24.44 11.10
CA ARG A 417 23.46 25.19 10.81
C ARG A 417 24.30 25.37 12.06
N VAL A 418 25.60 25.48 11.86
CA VAL A 418 26.61 25.69 12.90
C VAL A 418 27.33 27.02 12.69
N THR A 419 27.88 27.56 13.78
CA THR A 419 28.64 28.82 13.78
C THR A 419 30.09 28.59 13.40
N GLU A 420 30.79 29.63 12.92
CA GLU A 420 32.26 29.61 12.77
C GLU A 420 32.97 29.32 14.09
N HIS A 421 32.36 29.75 15.20
CA HIS A 421 32.84 29.42 16.54
C HIS A 421 32.83 27.90 16.78
N ALA A 422 31.78 27.19 16.37
CA ALA A 422 31.75 25.73 16.43
C ALA A 422 32.84 25.07 15.60
N LEU A 423 33.14 25.62 14.41
CA LEU A 423 34.17 25.10 13.52
C LEU A 423 35.57 25.20 14.15
N SER A 424 35.87 26.35 14.78
CA SER A 424 37.17 26.58 15.44
C SER A 424 37.34 25.85 16.77
N GLN A 425 36.26 25.59 17.51
CA GLN A 425 36.30 25.01 18.87
C GLN A 425 35.91 23.52 18.92
N SER A 426 35.71 22.86 17.78
CA SER A 426 35.35 21.45 17.72
C SER A 426 36.09 20.72 16.60
N ASN A 427 35.92 19.40 16.51
CA ASN A 427 36.50 18.57 15.46
C ASN A 427 35.71 18.61 14.13
N LEU A 428 34.90 19.65 13.91
CA LEU A 428 34.24 19.86 12.63
C LEU A 428 35.29 20.12 11.54
N LYS A 429 34.96 19.67 10.33
CA LYS A 429 35.78 19.89 9.15
C LYS A 429 34.89 20.43 8.05
N LEU A 430 35.37 21.47 7.38
CA LEU A 430 34.72 21.97 6.18
C LEU A 430 34.91 20.96 5.06
N VAL A 431 33.83 20.75 4.32
CA VAL A 431 33.78 19.99 3.09
C VAL A 431 33.45 21.01 2.00
N PRO A 432 34.35 21.21 1.02
CA PRO A 432 34.15 22.21 -0.01
C PRO A 432 32.99 21.85 -0.94
N GLU A 433 32.62 22.78 -1.81
CA GLU A 433 31.71 22.53 -2.93
C GLU A 433 32.30 21.47 -3.88
N ASN A 434 31.43 20.75 -4.60
CA ASN A 434 31.78 19.67 -5.53
C ASN A 434 32.41 18.43 -4.87
N SER A 435 32.27 18.28 -3.55
CA SER A 435 32.61 17.04 -2.83
C SER A 435 31.45 16.07 -2.84
N LEU A 436 31.75 14.77 -2.83
CA LEU A 436 30.76 13.73 -2.60
C LEU A 436 30.57 13.52 -1.10
N ILE A 437 29.32 13.45 -0.66
CA ILE A 437 28.96 13.07 0.70
C ILE A 437 28.07 11.84 0.69
N MET A 438 28.25 10.96 1.66
CA MET A 438 27.57 9.68 1.72
C MET A 438 27.29 9.25 3.15
N VAL A 439 26.15 8.58 3.34
CA VAL A 439 25.78 8.02 4.64
C VAL A 439 26.54 6.72 4.86
N VAL A 440 27.17 6.56 6.03
CA VAL A 440 27.92 5.35 6.40
C VAL A 440 27.42 4.68 7.68
N ARG A 441 26.42 5.27 8.35
CA ARG A 441 25.75 4.69 9.51
C ARG A 441 24.26 5.00 9.51
N GLY A 442 23.45 4.01 9.88
CA GLY A 442 22.01 4.18 10.08
C GLY A 442 21.17 3.12 9.36
N MET A 443 19.94 2.91 9.83
CA MET A 443 19.02 1.88 9.30
C MET A 443 18.73 2.01 7.80
N ILE A 444 18.87 3.21 7.24
CA ILE A 444 18.70 3.47 5.81
C ILE A 444 19.61 2.56 4.95
N LEU A 445 20.80 2.22 5.46
CA LEU A 445 21.78 1.36 4.81
C LEU A 445 21.33 -0.09 4.64
N ALA A 446 20.24 -0.52 5.31
CA ALA A 446 19.69 -1.85 5.10
C ALA A 446 19.02 -2.01 3.72
N HIS A 447 18.61 -0.90 3.10
CA HIS A 447 17.83 -0.89 1.85
C HIS A 447 18.26 0.21 0.86
N SER A 448 19.08 1.17 1.27
CA SER A 448 19.53 2.27 0.41
C SER A 448 20.89 2.82 0.80
N PHE A 449 21.65 3.35 -0.17
CA PHE A 449 22.89 4.08 0.05
C PHE A 449 22.73 5.53 -0.46
N PRO A 450 22.36 6.48 0.42
CA PRO A 450 22.26 7.89 0.05
C PRO A 450 23.64 8.50 -0.21
N VAL A 451 23.79 9.11 -1.38
CA VAL A 451 24.98 9.83 -1.83
C VAL A 451 24.55 11.11 -2.54
N ALA A 452 25.31 12.19 -2.35
CA ALA A 452 25.02 13.50 -2.93
C ALA A 452 26.31 14.29 -3.18
N ILE A 453 26.22 15.34 -4.00
CA ILE A 453 27.26 16.35 -4.21
C ILE A 453 26.95 17.60 -3.39
N THR A 454 27.98 18.23 -2.83
CA THR A 454 27.87 19.53 -2.16
C THR A 454 27.80 20.65 -3.19
N GLY A 455 26.79 21.52 -3.09
CA GLY A 455 26.64 22.73 -3.91
C GLY A 455 27.08 24.01 -3.20
N CYS A 456 27.59 23.88 -1.97
CA CYS A 456 28.23 24.94 -1.20
C CYS A 456 29.18 24.31 -0.17
N GLU A 457 29.96 25.13 0.53
CA GLU A 457 30.79 24.67 1.64
C GLU A 457 29.90 24.29 2.84
N ILE A 458 30.11 23.08 3.36
CA ILE A 458 29.29 22.51 4.43
C ILE A 458 30.15 21.82 5.50
N THR A 459 29.51 21.38 6.57
CA THR A 459 30.04 20.39 7.51
C THR A 459 29.11 19.18 7.59
N ILE A 460 29.62 18.02 7.99
CA ILE A 460 28.84 16.76 8.06
C ILE A 460 28.91 16.11 9.45
N ASN A 461 27.86 15.36 9.82
CA ASN A 461 27.80 14.64 11.09
C ASN A 461 28.64 13.33 11.10
N GLN A 462 28.80 12.68 12.27
CA GLN A 462 29.62 11.46 12.40
C GLN A 462 29.09 10.23 11.64
N ASP A 463 27.85 10.27 11.18
CA ASP A 463 27.21 9.16 10.47
C ASP A 463 27.46 9.23 8.95
N MET A 464 28.22 10.23 8.51
CA MET A 464 28.53 10.53 7.12
C MET A 464 30.04 10.58 6.88
N LYS A 465 30.41 10.43 5.62
CA LYS A 465 31.77 10.66 5.10
C LYS A 465 31.69 11.56 3.88
N ALA A 466 32.77 12.30 3.64
CA ALA A 466 32.96 13.08 2.42
C ALA A 466 34.21 12.60 1.67
N LEU A 467 34.17 12.70 0.35
CA LEU A 467 35.29 12.52 -0.55
C LEU A 467 35.36 13.77 -1.44
N THR A 468 36.49 14.47 -1.42
CA THR A 468 36.73 15.64 -2.27
C THR A 468 37.67 15.23 -3.40
N PRO A 469 37.14 14.91 -4.59
CA PRO A 469 37.96 14.53 -5.73
C PRO A 469 38.59 15.72 -6.44
N PRO A 470 39.53 15.50 -7.39
CA PRO A 470 39.95 16.51 -8.35
C PRO A 470 38.77 17.18 -9.05
N ASP A 471 38.93 18.46 -9.40
CA ASP A 471 37.90 19.22 -10.10
C ASP A 471 37.41 18.48 -11.36
N LYS A 472 36.10 18.54 -11.60
CA LYS A 472 35.37 18.06 -12.79
C LYS A 472 34.95 16.57 -12.83
N ILE A 473 35.32 15.71 -11.88
CA ILE A 473 34.89 14.28 -11.90
C ILE A 473 33.70 13.95 -10.97
N SER A 474 33.32 14.86 -10.08
CA SER A 474 32.33 14.59 -9.01
C SER A 474 30.96 14.15 -9.52
N LYS A 475 30.48 14.75 -10.63
CA LYS A 475 29.18 14.41 -11.24
C LYS A 475 29.14 12.98 -11.74
N TYR A 476 30.19 12.55 -12.46
CA TYR A 476 30.28 11.16 -12.92
C TYR A 476 30.42 10.19 -11.74
N LEU A 477 31.20 10.55 -10.71
CA LEU A 477 31.31 9.72 -9.49
C LEU A 477 29.98 9.55 -8.75
N LEU A 478 29.16 10.59 -8.69
CA LEU A 478 27.82 10.51 -8.10
C LEU A 478 26.97 9.49 -8.87
N LEU A 479 26.92 9.61 -10.20
CA LEU A 479 26.20 8.66 -11.06
C LEU A 479 26.73 7.23 -10.86
N TYR A 480 28.05 7.06 -10.77
CA TYR A 480 28.66 5.75 -10.58
C TYR A 480 28.24 5.09 -9.26
N LEU A 481 28.23 5.85 -8.17
CA LEU A 481 27.82 5.37 -6.86
C LEU A 481 26.32 5.10 -6.78
N GLN A 482 25.49 5.86 -7.51
CA GLN A 482 24.06 5.58 -7.65
C GLN A 482 23.84 4.26 -8.42
N ALA A 483 24.52 4.06 -9.55
CA ALA A 483 24.48 2.82 -10.33
C ALA A 483 24.91 1.61 -9.49
N SER A 484 25.96 1.79 -8.67
CA SER A 484 26.57 0.73 -7.86
C SER A 484 25.94 0.56 -6.47
N LYS A 485 24.81 1.22 -6.17
CA LYS A 485 24.14 1.21 -4.87
C LYS A 485 23.98 -0.19 -4.27
N HIS A 486 23.53 -1.17 -5.07
CA HIS A 486 23.35 -2.55 -4.59
C HIS A 486 24.65 -3.21 -4.14
N LYS A 487 25.76 -2.96 -4.87
CA LYS A 487 27.10 -3.43 -4.48
C LYS A 487 27.52 -2.82 -3.16
N VAL A 488 27.29 -1.50 -2.98
CA VAL A 488 27.64 -0.79 -1.73
C VAL A 488 26.81 -1.27 -0.54
N VAL A 489 25.49 -1.45 -0.72
CA VAL A 489 24.59 -1.98 0.32
C VAL A 489 25.00 -3.41 0.72
N GLY A 490 25.49 -4.22 -0.22
CA GLY A 490 26.05 -5.56 0.06
C GLY A 490 27.29 -5.56 0.97
N LEU A 491 27.97 -4.43 1.13
CA LEU A 491 29.14 -4.28 2.02
C LEU A 491 28.77 -3.85 3.44
N VAL A 492 27.49 -3.59 3.71
CA VAL A 492 27.01 -3.06 5.00
C VAL A 492 26.95 -4.18 6.04
N ASP A 493 27.61 -3.97 7.16
CA ASP A 493 27.53 -4.87 8.31
C ASP A 493 26.26 -4.56 9.13
N ARG A 494 25.55 -5.61 9.54
CA ARG A 494 24.33 -5.52 10.36
C ARG A 494 24.61 -6.08 11.74
N SER A 495 24.39 -5.27 12.78
CA SER A 495 24.49 -5.75 14.16
C SER A 495 23.21 -6.45 14.60
N SER A 496 23.31 -7.28 15.65
CA SER A 496 22.18 -7.94 16.31
C SER A 496 21.11 -6.98 16.85
N HIS A 497 21.46 -5.71 17.09
CA HIS A 497 20.54 -4.66 17.55
C HIS A 497 19.93 -3.84 16.39
N GLY A 498 20.12 -4.28 15.15
CA GLY A 498 19.58 -3.64 13.94
C GLY A 498 20.48 -2.57 13.32
N THR A 499 21.47 -2.04 14.03
CA THR A 499 22.35 -0.97 13.53
C THR A 499 23.11 -1.42 12.28
N CYS A 500 22.98 -0.63 11.21
CA CYS A 500 23.70 -0.83 9.96
C CYS A 500 24.88 0.13 9.85
N LYS A 501 26.05 -0.38 9.48
CA LYS A 501 27.29 0.41 9.34
C LYS A 501 28.07 -0.05 8.11
N LEU A 502 28.49 0.90 7.29
CA LEU A 502 29.41 0.66 6.19
C LEU A 502 30.85 0.83 6.69
N ILE A 503 31.65 -0.24 6.61
CA ILE A 503 33.05 -0.19 7.03
C ILE A 503 33.83 0.70 6.05
N SER A 504 34.54 1.69 6.57
CA SER A 504 35.30 2.65 5.75
C SER A 504 36.32 1.97 4.84
N GLU A 505 37.07 0.99 5.33
CA GLU A 505 38.03 0.25 4.50
C GLU A 505 37.36 -0.45 3.31
N LYS A 506 36.19 -1.09 3.51
CA LYS A 506 35.40 -1.72 2.44
C LYS A 506 34.88 -0.70 1.42
N LEU A 507 34.45 0.49 1.89
CA LEU A 507 33.97 1.58 1.03
C LEU A 507 35.11 2.16 0.18
N TRP A 508 36.25 2.44 0.79
CA TRP A 508 37.37 3.10 0.11
C TRP A 508 38.14 2.18 -0.84
N SER A 509 38.06 0.86 -0.64
CA SER A 509 38.61 -0.16 -1.52
C SER A 509 37.72 -0.50 -2.73
N LEU A 510 36.55 0.12 -2.86
CA LEU A 510 35.66 -0.10 -4.01
C LEU A 510 36.36 0.27 -5.33
N PRO A 511 36.40 -0.64 -6.31
CA PRO A 511 36.93 -0.34 -7.63
C PRO A 511 35.94 0.54 -8.41
N ILE A 512 36.45 1.67 -8.89
CA ILE A 512 35.75 2.63 -9.74
C ILE A 512 36.40 2.59 -11.12
N PHE A 513 35.58 2.51 -12.16
CA PHE A 513 36.02 2.63 -13.54
C PHE A 513 35.73 4.05 -14.04
N LEU A 514 36.79 4.78 -14.37
CA LEU A 514 36.71 6.14 -14.86
C LEU A 514 36.94 6.19 -16.39
N PRO A 515 36.03 6.80 -17.16
CA PRO A 515 36.24 7.16 -18.56
C PRO A 515 37.17 8.39 -18.70
N PRO A 516 37.64 8.69 -19.93
CA PRO A 516 38.13 10.02 -20.31
C PRO A 516 37.19 11.15 -19.87
N LEU A 517 37.74 12.35 -19.62
CA LEU A 517 36.98 13.46 -19.05
C LEU A 517 35.85 13.96 -19.98
N GLU A 518 36.09 13.98 -21.29
CA GLU A 518 35.06 14.38 -22.25
C GLU A 518 33.97 13.30 -22.35
N GLU A 519 34.32 12.02 -22.34
CA GLU A 519 33.35 10.92 -22.24
C GLU A 519 32.52 11.00 -20.95
N GLN A 520 33.14 11.29 -19.79
CA GLN A 520 32.39 11.53 -18.55
C GLN A 520 31.34 12.63 -18.70
N ARG A 521 31.66 13.74 -19.38
CA ARG A 521 30.70 14.82 -19.65
C ARG A 521 29.56 14.35 -20.56
N ARG A 522 29.89 13.63 -21.63
CA ARG A 522 28.88 13.05 -22.55
C ARG A 522 27.95 12.09 -21.81
N ILE A 523 28.49 11.22 -20.95
CA ILE A 523 27.72 10.30 -20.11
C ILE A 523 26.80 11.08 -19.17
N VAL A 524 27.34 12.02 -18.39
CA VAL A 524 26.55 12.81 -17.42
C VAL A 524 25.40 13.52 -18.13
N GLN A 525 25.69 14.21 -19.24
CA GLN A 525 24.68 14.91 -20.03
C GLN A 525 23.59 13.95 -20.53
N LYS A 526 23.98 12.77 -21.04
CA LYS A 526 23.01 11.81 -21.59
C LYS A 526 22.16 11.18 -20.50
N VAL A 527 22.74 10.85 -19.35
CA VAL A 527 22.00 10.34 -18.20
C VAL A 527 21.02 11.39 -17.70
N ASP A 528 21.43 12.65 -17.55
CA ASP A 528 20.55 13.74 -17.11
C ASP A 528 19.35 13.92 -18.07
N GLU A 529 19.60 13.88 -19.39
CA GLU A 529 18.55 13.93 -20.42
C GLU A 529 17.54 12.77 -20.27
N LEU A 530 18.05 11.54 -20.19
CA LEU A 530 17.20 10.34 -20.10
C LEU A 530 16.44 10.27 -18.76
N MET A 531 17.06 10.66 -17.66
CA MET A 531 16.43 10.71 -16.34
C MET A 531 15.27 11.70 -16.32
N ALA A 532 15.45 12.88 -16.94
CA ALA A 532 14.38 13.87 -17.09
C ALA A 532 13.20 13.33 -17.91
N LEU A 533 13.47 12.58 -19.00
CA LEU A 533 12.41 11.92 -19.78
C LEU A 533 11.69 10.84 -18.96
N CYS A 534 12.42 10.02 -18.20
CA CYS A 534 11.83 9.03 -17.31
C CYS A 534 10.96 9.68 -16.21
N ASP A 535 11.40 10.82 -15.65
CA ASP A 535 10.61 11.59 -14.67
C ASP A 535 9.32 12.13 -15.29
N GLN A 536 9.37 12.70 -16.49
CA GLN A 536 8.18 13.16 -17.22
C GLN A 536 7.21 12.01 -17.53
N LEU A 537 7.72 10.85 -17.94
CA LEU A 537 6.91 9.66 -18.20
C LEU A 537 6.21 9.19 -16.92
N LYS A 538 6.95 9.12 -15.81
CA LYS A 538 6.41 8.74 -14.50
C LYS A 538 5.33 9.71 -14.03
N GLU A 539 5.51 11.01 -14.23
CA GLU A 539 4.50 12.01 -13.91
C GLU A 539 3.22 11.81 -14.73
N ARG A 540 3.33 11.60 -16.05
CA ARG A 540 2.19 11.34 -16.94
C ARG A 540 1.42 10.07 -16.54
N LEU A 541 2.11 8.99 -16.20
CA LEU A 541 1.47 7.76 -15.73
C LEU A 541 0.70 7.98 -14.43
N ASN A 542 1.28 8.73 -13.48
CA ASN A 542 0.63 9.05 -12.23
C ASN A 542 -0.62 9.93 -12.43
N GLN A 543 -0.56 10.92 -13.32
CA GLN A 543 -1.72 11.73 -13.70
C GLN A 543 -2.82 10.89 -14.37
N ALA A 544 -2.46 10.01 -15.31
CA ALA A 544 -3.40 9.11 -15.97
C ALA A 544 -4.06 8.16 -14.97
N SER A 545 -3.29 7.59 -14.03
CA SER A 545 -3.84 6.71 -13.00
C SER A 545 -4.80 7.45 -12.05
N SER A 546 -4.43 8.66 -11.63
CA SER A 546 -5.31 9.52 -10.81
C SER A 546 -6.63 9.82 -11.54
N THR A 547 -6.54 10.16 -12.83
CA THR A 547 -7.71 10.44 -13.68
C THR A 547 -8.62 9.22 -13.80
N ARG A 548 -8.06 8.01 -14.02
CA ARG A 548 -8.84 6.76 -14.01
C ARG A 548 -9.54 6.52 -12.67
N CYS A 549 -8.88 6.78 -11.55
CA CYS A 549 -9.50 6.61 -10.23
C CYS A 549 -10.65 7.61 -9.98
N GLN A 550 -10.50 8.85 -10.46
CA GLN A 550 -11.55 9.86 -10.41
C GLN A 550 -12.73 9.48 -11.31
N LEU A 551 -12.46 9.05 -12.55
CA LEU A 551 -13.48 8.60 -13.49
C LEU A 551 -14.24 7.38 -12.95
N ALA A 552 -13.54 6.40 -12.36
CA ALA A 552 -14.17 5.28 -11.68
C ALA A 552 -15.10 5.75 -10.56
N GLY A 553 -14.74 6.80 -9.83
CA GLY A 553 -15.63 7.45 -8.86
C GLY A 553 -16.86 8.09 -9.49
N ALA A 554 -16.66 8.88 -10.55
CA ALA A 554 -17.75 9.56 -11.26
C ALA A 554 -18.74 8.57 -11.90
N VAL A 555 -18.25 7.45 -12.43
CA VAL A 555 -19.09 6.36 -12.97
C VAL A 555 -19.94 5.74 -11.85
N VAL A 556 -19.36 5.51 -10.67
CA VAL A 556 -20.11 5.04 -9.50
C VAL A 556 -21.19 6.06 -9.13
N GLU A 557 -20.84 7.33 -8.96
CA GLU A 557 -21.81 8.38 -8.57
C GLU A 557 -22.95 8.51 -9.60
N GLY A 558 -22.62 8.61 -10.89
CA GLY A 558 -23.62 8.73 -11.96
C GLY A 558 -24.55 7.51 -12.05
N ALA A 559 -24.05 6.31 -11.75
CA ALA A 559 -24.85 5.10 -11.71
C ALA A 559 -25.82 5.03 -10.53
N LEU A 560 -25.54 5.73 -9.44
CA LEU A 560 -26.41 5.77 -8.27
C LEU A 560 -27.50 6.84 -8.40
N GLU A 561 -27.17 7.96 -9.04
CA GLU A 561 -28.07 9.09 -9.29
C GLU A 561 -29.07 8.82 -10.42
N GLY A 562 -28.65 8.11 -11.48
CA GLY A 562 -29.53 7.65 -12.56
C GLY A 562 -30.33 6.41 -12.19
#